data_AF-A0A1N7LSD9-F1
#
_entry.id   AF-A0A1N7LSD9-F1
#
_cell.length_a   1.000
_cell.length_b   1.000
_cell.length_c   1.000
_cell.angle_alpha   90.00
_cell.angle_beta   90.00
_cell.angle_gamma   90.00
#
_symmetry.space_group_name_H-M   'P 1'
#
loop_
_entity.id
_entity.type
_entity.pdbx_description
1 polymer ?
#
loop_
_entity_poly.entity_id
_entity_poly.type
_entity_poly.pdbx_seq_one_letter_code
_entity_poly.pdbx_strand_id
1 'polypeptide(L)'
;MMYRVFYIVILIVVVGCKKERMVEDSKKELLPKYKDFINNYVKSPNKNDVMCRNDIEKAKNDLIKYKKIYVTTSCFGCDFPIYSEELSEFSIQNNVKVVNNDLSCIVIDGQTAGCYTAYIDGEMFKKFGENFRKEIENGADKLLVEKIKRGKVVSVYDLNDSDKPHLPNETNELKEGYTPFLISGLPLKISHNNYPFMDISFVVEKDGSISNLRKNNWVSNGDENEKFSNELENKAIKMIMKNYSKWTPGKYKNNVARVENNFRVKFR
;
A
#
# COMPACT_ATOMS: atom_id res chain seq x y z
N MET A 1 41.60 50.21 16.94
CA MET A 1 40.50 49.88 16.02
C MET A 1 40.51 48.37 15.80
N MET A 2 39.81 47.61 16.64
CA MET A 2 39.76 46.14 16.60
C MET A 2 38.36 45.73 16.15
N TYR A 3 38.26 45.16 14.94
CA TYR A 3 37.01 44.60 14.42
C TYR A 3 36.67 43.31 15.18
N ARG A 4 35.57 43.32 15.92
CA ARG A 4 34.92 42.10 16.45
C ARG A 4 33.99 41.55 15.38
N VAL A 5 34.36 40.41 14.80
CA VAL A 5 33.49 39.63 13.92
C VAL A 5 32.54 38.83 14.82
N PHE A 6 31.25 39.18 14.81
CA PHE A 6 30.20 38.39 15.45
C PHE A 6 29.76 37.27 14.51
N TYR A 7 30.05 36.02 14.87
CA TYR A 7 29.45 34.85 14.25
C TYR A 7 28.07 34.61 14.86
N ILE A 8 27.01 34.85 14.10
CA ILE A 8 25.66 34.44 14.45
C ILE A 8 25.51 32.97 14.06
N VAL A 9 25.52 32.08 15.05
CA VAL A 9 25.15 30.67 14.88
C VAL A 9 23.62 30.61 14.83
N ILE A 10 23.06 30.39 13.63
CA ILE A 10 21.63 30.11 13.46
C ILE A 10 21.40 28.64 13.88
N LEU A 11 20.82 28.47 15.06
CA LEU A 11 20.34 27.18 15.57
C LEU A 11 19.05 26.81 14.84
N ILE A 12 19.16 25.97 13.80
CA ILE A 12 18.00 25.34 13.15
C ILE A 12 17.48 24.27 14.12
N VAL A 13 16.42 24.61 14.86
CA VAL A 13 15.66 23.65 15.66
C VAL A 13 14.86 22.78 14.70
N VAL A 14 15.41 21.62 14.36
CA VAL A 14 14.65 20.55 13.69
C VAL A 14 13.72 19.95 14.73
N VAL A 15 12.50 20.47 14.83
CA VAL A 15 11.42 19.81 15.58
C VAL A 15 11.05 18.56 14.79
N GLY A 16 11.66 17.44 15.15
CA GLY A 16 11.27 16.12 14.66
C GLY A 16 9.80 15.86 14.99
N CYS A 17 9.02 15.45 13.99
CA CYS A 17 7.63 15.04 14.18
C CYS A 17 7.55 13.94 15.24
N LYS A 18 6.97 14.28 16.41
CA LYS A 18 6.45 13.27 17.33
C LYS A 18 5.32 12.54 16.62
N LYS A 19 5.52 11.23 16.45
CA LYS A 19 4.55 10.31 15.87
C LYS A 19 3.48 10.01 16.92
N GLU A 20 2.49 10.89 17.05
CA GLU A 20 1.23 10.52 17.68
C GLU A 20 0.49 9.59 16.73
N ARG A 21 0.37 8.31 17.10
CA ARG A 21 -0.45 7.33 16.39
C ARG A 21 -1.91 7.74 16.54
N MET A 22 -2.47 8.41 15.53
CA MET A 22 -3.92 8.42 15.29
C MET A 22 -4.24 7.36 14.24
N VAL A 23 -4.27 6.09 14.65
CA VAL A 23 -4.83 5.00 13.84
C VAL A 23 -5.63 4.10 14.76
N GLU A 24 -6.92 4.39 14.87
CA GLU A 24 -8.02 3.43 15.10
C GLU A 24 -9.28 4.28 15.31
N ASP A 25 -9.95 4.69 14.22
CA ASP A 25 -11.41 4.94 14.16
C ASP A 25 -11.89 5.59 12.84
N SER A 26 -11.00 6.00 11.95
CA SER A 26 -11.38 6.81 10.77
C SER A 26 -12.23 6.10 9.70
N LYS A 27 -12.43 4.78 9.75
CA LYS A 27 -13.17 4.05 8.69
C LYS A 27 -14.69 4.01 8.86
N LYS A 28 -15.27 4.39 10.02
CA LYS A 28 -16.74 4.32 10.21
C LYS A 28 -17.44 5.65 10.52
N GLU A 29 -16.72 6.72 10.85
CA GLU A 29 -17.34 7.98 11.28
C GLU A 29 -17.08 9.19 10.35
N LEU A 30 -16.46 8.98 9.17
CA LEU A 30 -16.18 10.07 8.24
C LEU A 30 -17.39 10.49 7.39
N LEU A 31 -18.36 9.61 7.14
CA LEU A 31 -19.49 9.89 6.23
C LEU A 31 -20.34 11.10 6.63
N PRO A 32 -20.72 11.30 7.92
CA PRO A 32 -21.51 12.47 8.32
C PRO A 32 -20.72 13.78 8.22
N LYS A 33 -19.51 13.84 8.79
CA LYS A 33 -18.63 15.02 8.72
C LYS A 33 -18.21 15.37 7.28
N TYR A 34 -18.02 14.36 6.43
CA TYR A 34 -17.70 14.54 5.01
C TYR A 34 -18.89 15.07 4.22
N LYS A 35 -20.10 14.57 4.49
CA LYS A 35 -21.34 15.06 3.89
C LYS A 35 -21.62 16.51 4.30
N ASP A 36 -21.35 16.87 5.56
CA ASP A 36 -21.45 18.25 6.05
C ASP A 36 -20.40 19.16 5.43
N PHE A 37 -19.15 18.69 5.28
CA PHE A 37 -18.08 19.42 4.60
C PHE A 37 -18.42 19.72 3.13
N ILE A 38 -18.93 18.73 2.39
CA ILE A 38 -19.46 18.89 1.03
C ILE A 38 -20.59 19.91 1.01
N ASN A 39 -21.53 19.80 1.96
CA ASN A 39 -22.75 20.58 1.95
C ASN A 39 -22.56 22.05 2.35
N ASN A 40 -21.57 22.35 3.19
CA ASN A 40 -21.38 23.67 3.78
C ASN A 40 -20.21 24.43 3.14
N TYR A 41 -19.04 23.82 3.01
CA TYR A 41 -17.84 24.53 2.56
C TYR A 41 -17.64 24.46 1.05
N VAL A 42 -17.71 23.27 0.46
CA VAL A 42 -17.39 23.04 -0.97
C VAL A 42 -18.35 23.76 -1.92
N LYS A 43 -19.59 24.04 -1.49
CA LYS A 43 -20.55 24.83 -2.29
C LYS A 43 -20.17 26.30 -2.42
N SER A 44 -19.46 26.85 -1.44
CA SER A 44 -19.05 28.26 -1.40
C SER A 44 -17.75 28.42 -0.61
N PRO A 45 -16.60 27.96 -1.16
CA PRO A 45 -15.31 28.08 -0.48
C PRO A 45 -14.89 29.54 -0.33
N ASN A 46 -13.96 29.81 0.59
CA ASN A 46 -13.41 31.15 0.78
C ASN A 46 -12.80 31.67 -0.53
N LYS A 47 -12.99 32.96 -0.83
CA LYS A 47 -12.41 33.62 -2.01
C LYS A 47 -10.89 33.49 -2.10
N ASN A 48 -10.20 33.40 -0.96
CA ASN A 48 -8.74 33.26 -0.91
C ASN A 48 -8.27 31.79 -0.97
N ASP A 49 -9.18 30.82 -0.88
CA ASP A 49 -8.88 29.39 -1.04
C ASP A 49 -8.82 29.05 -2.53
N VAL A 50 -7.68 29.38 -3.15
CA VAL A 50 -7.43 29.18 -4.57
C VAL A 50 -7.41 27.68 -4.90
N MET A 51 -6.82 26.86 -4.03
CA MET A 51 -6.75 25.41 -4.19
C MET A 51 -8.14 24.80 -4.33
N CYS A 52 -9.02 25.03 -3.34
CA CYS A 52 -10.36 24.44 -3.35
C CYS A 52 -11.20 24.93 -4.54
N ARG A 53 -11.09 26.22 -4.90
CA ARG A 53 -11.81 26.77 -6.05
C ARG A 53 -11.34 26.18 -7.38
N ASN A 54 -10.04 26.03 -7.58
CA ASN A 54 -9.50 25.41 -8.79
C ASN A 54 -9.94 23.94 -8.91
N ASP A 55 -9.93 23.22 -7.79
CA ASP A 55 -10.44 21.84 -7.70
C ASP A 55 -11.92 21.76 -8.11
N ILE A 56 -12.76 22.68 -7.63
CA ILE A 56 -14.18 22.73 -7.98
C ILE A 56 -14.39 23.05 -9.45
N GLU A 57 -13.66 24.02 -10.02
CA GLU A 57 -13.77 24.35 -11.44
C GLU A 57 -13.32 23.18 -12.33
N LYS A 58 -12.25 22.49 -11.94
CA LYS A 58 -11.84 21.24 -12.60
C LYS A 58 -12.94 20.17 -12.53
N ALA A 59 -13.53 19.96 -11.36
CA ALA A 59 -14.62 18.99 -11.16
C ALA A 59 -15.84 19.31 -12.04
N LYS A 60 -16.24 20.58 -12.14
CA LYS A 60 -17.32 21.03 -13.04
C LYS A 60 -17.01 20.71 -14.50
N ASN A 61 -15.79 21.01 -14.95
CA ASN A 61 -15.37 20.73 -16.32
C ASN A 61 -15.38 19.23 -16.65
N ASP A 62 -15.00 18.38 -15.69
CA ASP A 62 -15.06 16.92 -15.89
C ASP A 62 -16.50 16.40 -15.90
N LEU A 63 -17.40 16.96 -15.08
CA LEU A 63 -18.83 16.61 -15.07
C LEU A 63 -19.58 16.99 -16.36
N ILE A 64 -19.05 17.94 -17.14
CA ILE A 64 -19.55 18.23 -18.49
C ILE A 64 -19.19 17.08 -19.46
N LYS A 65 -18.00 16.50 -19.29
CA LYS A 65 -17.46 15.46 -20.19
C LYS A 65 -17.96 14.07 -19.83
N TYR A 66 -18.09 13.76 -18.55
CA TYR A 66 -18.36 12.42 -18.06
C TYR A 66 -19.63 12.38 -17.20
N LYS A 67 -20.53 11.45 -17.54
CA LYS A 67 -21.82 11.28 -16.84
C LYS A 67 -21.67 10.65 -15.45
N LYS A 68 -20.75 9.69 -15.31
CA LYS A 68 -20.44 8.99 -14.06
C LYS A 68 -18.94 9.10 -13.81
N ILE A 69 -18.57 9.60 -12.63
CA ILE A 69 -17.18 9.73 -12.21
C ILE A 69 -17.01 9.04 -10.86
N TYR A 70 -15.98 8.21 -10.74
CA TYR A 70 -15.52 7.67 -9.46
C TYR A 70 -14.13 8.24 -9.18
N VAL A 71 -13.93 8.81 -8.00
CA VAL A 71 -12.65 9.42 -7.64
C VAL A 71 -11.85 8.48 -6.75
N THR A 72 -10.65 8.10 -7.20
CA THR A 72 -9.63 7.49 -6.35
C THR A 72 -8.76 8.58 -5.75
N THR A 73 -8.24 8.32 -4.56
CA THR A 73 -7.32 9.24 -3.87
C THR A 73 -5.98 8.56 -3.70
N SER A 74 -4.91 9.23 -4.12
CA SER A 74 -3.52 8.83 -3.85
C SER A 74 -2.88 9.84 -2.91
N CYS A 75 -2.16 9.34 -1.91
CA CYS A 75 -1.38 10.14 -0.99
C CYS A 75 -0.19 9.34 -0.43
N PHE A 76 0.79 10.04 0.16
CA PHE A 76 1.90 9.37 0.83
C PHE A 76 1.39 8.59 2.06
N GLY A 77 1.53 7.26 2.03
CA GLY A 77 1.06 6.37 3.10
C GLY A 77 -0.44 6.09 3.08
N CYS A 78 -1.17 6.45 2.02
CA CYS A 78 -2.55 6.01 1.84
C CYS A 78 -2.62 4.50 1.59
N ASP A 79 -3.55 3.82 2.25
CA ASP A 79 -3.91 2.44 1.92
C ASP A 79 -4.75 2.42 0.64
N PHE A 80 -4.42 1.48 -0.24
CA PHE A 80 -5.24 1.19 -1.42
C PHE A 80 -6.06 -0.07 -1.19
N PRO A 81 -7.30 -0.14 -1.69
CA PRO A 81 -8.07 -1.38 -1.62
C PRO A 81 -7.38 -2.46 -2.47
N ILE A 82 -7.37 -3.69 -1.96
CA ILE A 82 -6.87 -4.89 -2.67
C ILE A 82 -7.51 -5.07 -4.07
N TYR A 83 -8.73 -4.60 -4.27
CA TYR A 83 -9.46 -4.65 -5.54
C TYR A 83 -9.19 -3.43 -6.45
N SER A 84 -8.11 -2.66 -6.25
CA SER A 84 -7.81 -1.45 -7.03
C SER A 84 -7.70 -1.70 -8.54
N GLU A 85 -7.11 -2.83 -8.94
CA GLU A 85 -7.07 -3.24 -10.35
C GLU A 85 -8.48 -3.54 -10.89
N GLU A 86 -9.27 -4.30 -10.13
CA GLU A 86 -10.65 -4.64 -10.47
C GLU A 86 -11.59 -3.43 -10.47
N LEU A 87 -11.27 -2.40 -9.71
CA LEU A 87 -12.01 -1.15 -9.68
C LEU A 87 -11.95 -0.45 -11.05
N SER A 88 -10.77 -0.42 -11.68
CA SER A 88 -10.61 0.12 -13.03
C SER A 88 -11.40 -0.69 -14.04
N GLU A 89 -11.27 -2.03 -14.01
CA GLU A 89 -11.98 -2.93 -14.93
C GLU A 89 -13.51 -2.83 -14.79
N PHE A 90 -14.01 -2.91 -13.56
CA PHE A 90 -15.43 -2.81 -13.28
C PHE A 90 -15.98 -1.44 -13.70
N SER A 91 -15.22 -0.37 -13.48
CA SER A 91 -15.61 0.99 -13.87
C SER A 91 -15.73 1.14 -15.38
N ILE A 92 -14.79 0.59 -16.15
CA ILE A 92 -14.85 0.58 -17.63
C ILE A 92 -16.10 -0.15 -18.11
N GLN A 93 -16.37 -1.34 -17.58
CA GLN A 93 -17.55 -2.14 -17.94
C GLN A 93 -18.87 -1.43 -17.64
N ASN A 94 -18.89 -0.54 -16.65
CA ASN A 94 -20.08 0.20 -16.21
C ASN A 94 -20.13 1.65 -16.69
N ASN A 95 -19.25 2.02 -17.64
CA ASN A 95 -19.13 3.37 -18.19
C ASN A 95 -18.96 4.44 -17.10
N VAL A 96 -18.09 4.16 -16.13
CA VAL A 96 -17.69 5.07 -15.05
C VAL A 96 -16.27 5.53 -15.31
N LYS A 97 -16.07 6.85 -15.37
CA LYS A 97 -14.75 7.44 -15.47
C LYS A 97 -14.07 7.40 -14.11
N VAL A 98 -12.98 6.64 -13.99
CA VAL A 98 -12.09 6.74 -12.82
C VAL A 98 -11.18 7.94 -12.99
N VAL A 99 -11.16 8.82 -11.99
CA VAL A 99 -10.23 9.95 -11.91
C VAL A 99 -9.40 9.80 -10.64
N ASN A 100 -8.08 9.88 -10.78
CA ASN A 100 -7.20 9.91 -9.63
C ASN A 100 -7.00 11.34 -9.14
N ASN A 101 -7.15 11.55 -7.83
CA ASN A 101 -6.91 12.81 -7.16
C ASN A 101 -5.74 12.66 -6.19
N ASP A 102 -4.60 13.25 -6.54
CA ASP A 102 -3.40 13.27 -5.72
C ASP A 102 -3.55 14.32 -4.59
N LEU A 103 -3.54 13.87 -3.34
CA LEU A 103 -3.51 14.76 -2.19
C LEU A 103 -2.08 14.97 -1.71
N SER A 104 -1.67 16.24 -1.66
CA SER A 104 -0.40 16.65 -1.07
C SER A 104 -0.41 16.44 0.45
N CYS A 105 0.74 16.06 1.01
CA CYS A 105 0.96 16.05 2.46
C CYS A 105 1.26 17.45 3.03
N ILE A 106 1.40 18.46 2.17
CA ILE A 106 1.67 19.85 2.57
C ILE A 106 0.34 20.54 2.88
N VAL A 107 0.18 20.97 4.12
CA VAL A 107 -0.91 21.84 4.54
C VAL A 107 -0.47 23.29 4.32
N ILE A 108 -1.25 24.05 3.55
CA ILE A 108 -1.02 25.48 3.31
C ILE A 108 -2.12 26.25 4.01
N ASP A 109 -1.74 27.19 4.88
CA ASP A 109 -2.69 27.99 5.65
C ASP A 109 -3.72 28.69 4.74
N GLY A 110 -5.00 28.52 5.07
CA GLY A 110 -6.11 29.07 4.31
C GLY A 110 -6.42 28.38 2.97
N GLN A 111 -5.75 27.28 2.64
CA GLN A 111 -6.07 26.44 1.48
C GLN A 111 -6.66 25.11 1.93
N THR A 112 -7.65 24.60 1.18
CA THR A 112 -8.31 23.34 1.49
C THR A 112 -8.10 22.32 0.38
N ALA A 113 -7.50 21.18 0.73
CA ALA A 113 -7.32 20.05 -0.17
C ALA A 113 -8.57 19.13 -0.22
N GLY A 114 -8.71 18.36 -1.29
CA GLY A 114 -9.77 17.35 -1.42
C GLY A 114 -11.12 17.87 -1.90
N CYS A 115 -11.21 19.15 -2.27
CA CYS A 115 -12.44 19.74 -2.79
C CYS A 115 -12.90 19.11 -4.11
N TYR A 116 -11.98 18.61 -4.95
CA TYR A 116 -12.34 17.90 -6.19
C TYR A 116 -13.16 16.65 -5.89
N THR A 117 -12.61 15.75 -5.06
CA THR A 117 -13.29 14.50 -4.64
C THR A 117 -14.63 14.81 -4.01
N ALA A 118 -14.66 15.76 -3.07
CA ALA A 118 -15.85 16.16 -2.34
C ALA A 118 -16.96 16.70 -3.27
N TYR A 119 -16.61 17.52 -4.25
CA TYR A 119 -17.56 18.05 -5.22
C TYR A 119 -18.13 16.95 -6.12
N ILE A 120 -17.27 16.10 -6.69
CA ILE A 120 -17.68 14.99 -7.55
C ILE A 120 -18.59 14.01 -6.78
N ASP A 121 -18.19 13.58 -5.58
CA ASP A 121 -18.96 12.63 -4.78
C ASP A 121 -20.34 13.22 -4.42
N GLY A 122 -20.41 14.52 -4.10
CA GLY A 122 -21.68 15.22 -3.88
C GLY A 122 -22.59 15.23 -5.10
N GLU A 123 -22.06 15.44 -6.30
CA GLU A 123 -22.83 15.42 -7.54
C GLU A 123 -23.25 13.99 -7.94
N MET A 124 -22.41 12.99 -7.72
CA MET A 124 -22.76 11.59 -7.93
C MET A 124 -23.84 11.13 -6.95
N PHE A 125 -23.74 11.52 -5.67
CA PHE A 125 -24.76 11.27 -4.65
C PHE A 125 -26.12 11.82 -5.08
N LYS A 126 -26.18 13.07 -5.57
CA LYS A 126 -27.44 13.69 -6.01
C LYS A 126 -28.04 12.99 -7.22
N LYS A 127 -27.21 12.56 -8.17
CA LYS A 127 -27.66 11.99 -9.45
C LYS A 127 -27.99 10.50 -9.38
N PHE A 128 -27.25 9.74 -8.57
CA PHE A 128 -27.29 8.27 -8.55
C PHE A 128 -27.62 7.69 -7.17
N GLY A 129 -27.79 8.54 -6.16
CA GLY A 129 -28.11 8.13 -4.80
C GLY A 129 -26.87 7.81 -3.95
N GLU A 130 -27.12 7.60 -2.66
CA GLU A 130 -26.07 7.44 -1.65
C GLU A 130 -25.20 6.20 -1.80
N ASN A 131 -25.70 5.18 -2.50
CA ASN A 131 -25.01 3.91 -2.68
C ASN A 131 -24.09 3.87 -3.89
N PHE A 132 -24.06 4.91 -4.74
CA PHE A 132 -23.29 4.93 -5.99
C PHE A 132 -21.83 4.45 -5.82
N ARG A 133 -21.11 5.02 -4.84
CA ARG A 133 -19.71 4.66 -4.58
C ARG A 133 -19.58 3.21 -4.13
N LYS A 134 -20.44 2.79 -3.20
CA LYS A 134 -20.46 1.45 -2.62
C LYS A 134 -20.83 0.38 -3.65
N GLU A 135 -21.69 0.69 -4.62
CA GLU A 135 -22.02 -0.22 -5.72
C GLU A 135 -20.81 -0.50 -6.61
N ILE A 136 -20.00 0.52 -6.91
CA ILE A 136 -18.77 0.38 -7.70
C ILE A 136 -17.73 -0.42 -6.92
N GLU A 137 -17.49 -0.07 -5.65
CA GLU A 137 -16.55 -0.80 -4.77
C GLU A 137 -16.96 -2.27 -4.60
N ASN A 138 -18.23 -2.55 -4.32
CA ASN A 138 -18.73 -3.92 -4.20
C ASN A 138 -18.62 -4.70 -5.51
N GLY A 139 -18.81 -4.04 -6.65
CA GLY A 139 -18.66 -4.63 -7.97
C GLY A 139 -17.22 -5.06 -8.23
N ALA A 140 -16.27 -4.17 -7.95
CA ALA A 140 -14.83 -4.44 -8.06
C ALA A 140 -14.38 -5.57 -7.13
N ASP A 141 -14.84 -5.55 -5.88
CA ASP A 141 -14.51 -6.55 -4.88
C ASP A 141 -15.07 -7.94 -5.25
N LYS A 142 -16.31 -8.01 -5.74
CA LYS A 142 -16.88 -9.25 -6.30
C LYS A 142 -16.06 -9.76 -7.49
N LEU A 143 -15.63 -8.87 -8.38
CA LEU A 143 -14.79 -9.23 -9.52
C LEU A 143 -13.44 -9.80 -9.06
N LEU A 144 -12.85 -9.24 -7.99
CA LEU A 144 -11.61 -9.78 -7.41
C LEU A 144 -11.84 -11.19 -6.87
N VAL A 145 -12.92 -11.42 -6.11
CA VAL A 145 -13.27 -12.76 -5.61
C VAL A 145 -13.39 -13.76 -6.76
N GLU A 146 -14.06 -13.40 -7.87
CA GLU A 146 -14.19 -14.27 -9.04
C GLU A 146 -12.84 -14.56 -9.71
N LYS A 147 -11.95 -13.57 -9.80
CA LYS A 147 -10.59 -13.76 -10.31
C LYS A 147 -9.73 -14.62 -9.38
N ILE A 148 -9.85 -14.48 -8.07
CA ILE A 148 -9.18 -15.34 -7.09
C ILE A 148 -9.62 -16.80 -7.27
N LYS A 149 -10.93 -17.04 -7.45
CA LYS A 149 -11.44 -18.39 -7.77
C LYS A 149 -10.79 -18.94 -9.04
N ARG A 150 -10.59 -18.11 -10.07
CA ARG A 150 -9.91 -18.45 -11.34
C ARG A 150 -8.38 -18.47 -11.26
N GLY A 151 -7.78 -18.18 -10.09
CA GLY A 151 -6.35 -18.33 -9.87
C GLY A 151 -5.51 -17.05 -9.95
N LYS A 152 -6.12 -15.86 -9.85
CA LYS A 152 -5.39 -14.61 -9.58
C LYS A 152 -4.55 -14.77 -8.30
N VAL A 153 -3.31 -14.31 -8.36
CA VAL A 153 -2.39 -14.24 -7.23
C VAL A 153 -2.60 -12.89 -6.54
N VAL A 154 -2.71 -12.91 -5.21
CA VAL A 154 -2.82 -11.69 -4.38
C VAL A 154 -1.54 -11.49 -3.58
N SER A 155 -1.19 -10.25 -3.26
CA SER A 155 -0.04 -9.95 -2.41
C SER A 155 -0.37 -10.29 -0.95
N VAL A 156 0.61 -10.85 -0.23
CA VAL A 156 0.51 -11.04 1.23
C VAL A 156 0.27 -9.72 1.98
N TYR A 157 0.74 -8.59 1.44
CA TYR A 157 0.58 -7.27 2.05
C TYR A 157 -0.84 -6.72 1.96
N ASP A 158 -1.65 -7.24 1.05
CA ASP A 158 -3.04 -6.79 0.85
C ASP A 158 -4.05 -7.56 1.71
N LEU A 159 -3.61 -8.60 2.42
CA LEU A 159 -4.45 -9.45 3.26
C LEU A 159 -4.44 -9.02 4.72
N ASN A 160 -5.55 -9.25 5.42
CA ASN A 160 -5.60 -9.13 6.88
C ASN A 160 -4.68 -10.18 7.51
N ASP A 161 -4.18 -9.92 8.73
CA ASP A 161 -3.24 -10.83 9.39
C ASP A 161 -3.79 -12.26 9.58
N SER A 162 -5.08 -12.40 9.91
CA SER A 162 -5.75 -13.70 10.05
C SER A 162 -5.92 -14.46 8.73
N ASP A 163 -5.83 -13.73 7.61
CA ASP A 163 -6.07 -14.22 6.26
C ASP A 163 -4.75 -14.52 5.52
N LYS A 164 -3.61 -14.13 6.10
CA LYS A 164 -2.28 -14.38 5.50
C LYS A 164 -1.92 -15.87 5.55
N PRO A 165 -1.18 -16.37 4.54
CA PRO A 165 -0.61 -17.69 4.60
C PRO A 165 0.41 -17.77 5.75
N HIS A 166 0.46 -18.91 6.42
CA HIS A 166 1.38 -19.15 7.55
C HIS A 166 1.85 -20.60 7.55
N LEU A 167 2.97 -20.87 8.22
CA LEU A 167 3.48 -22.23 8.38
C LEU A 167 2.60 -23.00 9.39
N PRO A 168 2.26 -24.28 9.16
CA PRO A 168 1.42 -25.05 10.09
C PRO A 168 2.03 -25.19 11.50
N ASN A 169 3.37 -25.25 11.57
CA ASN A 169 4.13 -25.36 12.81
C ASN A 169 5.00 -24.11 13.02
N GLU A 170 4.43 -22.93 12.74
CA GLU A 170 5.15 -21.67 12.92
C GLU A 170 5.53 -21.46 14.39
N THR A 171 6.82 -21.34 14.67
CA THR A 171 7.31 -20.98 16.00
C THR A 171 6.94 -19.53 16.30
N ASN A 172 6.81 -19.17 17.58
CA ASN A 172 6.58 -17.79 17.98
C ASN A 172 7.67 -16.85 17.42
N GLU A 173 8.90 -17.34 17.31
CA GLU A 173 10.01 -16.61 16.70
C GLU A 173 9.71 -16.21 15.25
N LEU A 174 9.24 -17.14 14.41
CA LEU A 174 8.89 -16.83 13.01
C LEU A 174 7.74 -15.81 12.92
N LYS A 175 6.74 -15.90 13.82
CA LYS A 175 5.65 -14.91 13.93
C LYS A 175 6.14 -13.53 14.32
N GLU A 176 7.16 -13.46 15.16
CA GLU A 176 7.80 -12.22 15.61
C GLU A 176 8.80 -11.65 14.57
N GLY A 177 8.89 -12.26 13.39
CA GLY A 177 9.77 -11.79 12.30
C GLY A 177 11.17 -12.37 12.35
N TYR A 178 11.38 -13.50 13.04
CA TYR A 178 12.65 -14.22 12.99
C TYR A 178 13.02 -14.56 11.55
N THR A 179 14.25 -14.20 11.20
CA THR A 179 14.82 -14.45 9.89
C THR A 179 15.83 -15.60 10.02
N PRO A 180 15.61 -16.76 9.38
CA PRO A 180 16.54 -17.87 9.54
C PRO A 180 17.91 -17.54 8.95
N PHE A 181 18.93 -18.06 9.64
CA PHE A 181 20.31 -18.01 9.20
C PHE A 181 20.67 -19.29 8.45
N LEU A 182 21.22 -19.13 7.25
CA LEU A 182 21.79 -20.21 6.45
C LEU A 182 23.32 -20.13 6.51
N ILE A 183 23.96 -21.20 7.01
CA ILE A 183 25.41 -21.36 6.94
C ILE A 183 25.79 -21.70 5.50
N SER A 184 26.42 -20.74 4.82
CA SER A 184 26.67 -20.79 3.38
C SER A 184 27.91 -21.63 3.02
N GLY A 185 28.91 -21.64 3.91
CA GLY A 185 30.25 -22.19 3.64
C GLY A 185 31.08 -21.31 2.69
N LEU A 186 30.60 -20.12 2.35
CA LEU A 186 31.28 -19.17 1.47
C LEU A 186 32.06 -18.16 2.31
N PRO A 187 33.18 -17.61 1.79
CA PRO A 187 33.95 -16.59 2.51
C PRO A 187 33.26 -15.22 2.39
N LEU A 188 32.09 -15.10 3.01
CA LEU A 188 31.29 -13.88 3.03
C LEU A 188 31.96 -12.83 3.92
N LYS A 189 32.07 -11.60 3.42
CA LYS A 189 32.49 -10.46 4.24
C LYS A 189 31.30 -9.97 5.05
N ILE A 190 31.47 -9.90 6.38
CA ILE A 190 30.45 -9.41 7.31
C ILE A 190 30.98 -8.13 7.95
N SER A 191 30.23 -7.04 7.84
CA SER A 191 30.58 -5.74 8.43
C SER A 191 29.63 -5.44 9.57
N HIS A 192 30.16 -5.17 10.77
CA HIS A 192 29.37 -4.69 11.93
C HIS A 192 28.08 -5.51 12.23
N ASN A 193 28.15 -6.84 12.20
CA ASN A 193 27.00 -7.75 12.34
C ASN A 193 25.89 -7.58 11.27
N ASN A 194 26.18 -6.91 10.17
CA ASN A 194 25.28 -6.80 9.03
C ASN A 194 25.55 -7.95 8.06
N TYR A 195 24.78 -9.03 8.23
CA TYR A 195 24.89 -10.24 7.42
C TYR A 195 24.22 -10.02 6.07
N PRO A 196 24.82 -10.45 4.94
CA PRO A 196 24.13 -10.47 3.67
C PRO A 196 22.80 -11.21 3.79
N PHE A 197 21.78 -10.74 3.09
CA PHE A 197 20.47 -11.39 3.09
C PHE A 197 19.79 -11.31 1.74
N MET A 198 18.86 -12.23 1.53
CA MET A 198 18.03 -12.29 0.33
C MET A 198 16.58 -12.48 0.71
N ASP A 199 15.70 -11.78 0.01
CA ASP A 199 14.27 -12.04 0.05
C ASP A 199 13.92 -12.93 -1.13
N ILE A 200 13.37 -14.11 -0.84
CA ILE A 200 12.87 -15.05 -1.85
C ILE A 200 11.36 -14.85 -1.95
N SER A 201 10.89 -14.43 -3.12
CA SER A 201 9.46 -14.38 -3.45
C SER A 201 9.01 -15.74 -3.97
N PHE A 202 7.80 -16.15 -3.59
CA PHE A 202 7.15 -17.38 -4.06
C PHE A 202 5.63 -17.24 -3.91
N VAL A 203 4.90 -18.13 -4.58
CA VAL A 203 3.45 -18.19 -4.45
C VAL A 203 3.09 -19.36 -3.54
N VAL A 204 2.35 -19.09 -2.47
CA VAL A 204 1.63 -20.11 -1.70
C VAL A 204 0.38 -20.48 -2.49
N GLU A 205 0.33 -21.72 -2.94
CA GLU A 205 -0.76 -22.27 -3.73
C GLU A 205 -1.97 -22.63 -2.86
N LYS A 206 -3.12 -22.85 -3.50
CA LYS A 206 -4.38 -23.16 -2.80
C LYS A 206 -4.35 -24.50 -2.04
N ASP A 207 -3.44 -25.39 -2.41
CA ASP A 207 -3.21 -26.70 -1.76
C ASP A 207 -2.13 -26.63 -0.65
N GLY A 208 -1.57 -25.45 -0.40
CA GLY A 208 -0.52 -25.23 0.60
C GLY A 208 0.90 -25.57 0.12
N SER A 209 1.07 -25.96 -1.15
CA SER A 209 2.39 -26.02 -1.77
C SER A 209 2.92 -24.63 -2.10
N ILE A 210 4.21 -24.54 -2.43
CA ILE A 210 4.84 -23.30 -2.90
C ILE A 210 5.36 -23.46 -4.33
N SER A 211 5.23 -22.40 -5.13
CA SER A 211 5.68 -22.34 -6.52
C SER A 211 6.39 -21.02 -6.83
N ASN A 212 7.02 -20.91 -8.00
CA ASN A 212 7.64 -19.68 -8.51
C ASN A 212 8.65 -19.00 -7.57
N LEU A 213 9.45 -19.81 -6.87
CA LEU A 213 10.53 -19.33 -5.99
C LEU A 213 11.58 -18.58 -6.83
N ARG A 214 11.85 -17.33 -6.47
CA ARG A 214 12.85 -16.48 -7.14
C ARG A 214 13.38 -15.43 -6.18
N LYS A 215 14.62 -14.98 -6.40
CA LYS A 215 15.15 -13.79 -5.73
C LYS A 215 14.29 -12.56 -6.06
N ASN A 216 13.81 -11.90 -5.01
CA ASN A 216 13.10 -10.62 -5.09
C ASN A 216 14.04 -9.46 -4.72
N ASN A 217 14.86 -9.65 -3.69
CA ASN A 217 15.81 -8.64 -3.22
C ASN A 217 17.09 -9.32 -2.73
N TRP A 218 18.22 -8.66 -2.95
CA TRP A 218 19.52 -9.10 -2.48
C TRP A 218 20.28 -7.92 -1.90
N VAL A 219 20.74 -8.10 -0.66
CA VAL A 219 21.55 -7.13 0.04
C VAL A 219 22.87 -7.81 0.38
N SER A 220 23.91 -7.48 -0.39
CA SER A 220 25.24 -8.07 -0.28
C SER A 220 26.00 -7.63 0.96
N ASN A 221 25.72 -6.44 1.49
CA ASN A 221 26.47 -5.82 2.58
C ASN A 221 27.99 -5.75 2.31
N GLY A 222 28.35 -5.54 1.04
CA GLY A 222 29.71 -5.35 0.56
C GLY A 222 29.86 -5.88 -0.87
N ASP A 223 30.54 -5.12 -1.73
CA ASP A 223 30.68 -5.43 -3.16
C ASP A 223 31.34 -6.81 -3.39
N GLU A 224 32.18 -7.27 -2.46
CA GLU A 224 32.86 -8.56 -2.57
C GLU A 224 31.92 -9.75 -2.43
N ASN A 225 30.74 -9.55 -1.83
CA ASN A 225 29.74 -10.60 -1.69
C ASN A 225 28.86 -10.73 -2.93
N GLU A 226 28.86 -9.76 -3.85
CA GLU A 226 27.99 -9.77 -5.04
C GLU A 226 28.22 -11.00 -5.91
N LYS A 227 29.48 -11.44 -6.02
CA LYS A 227 29.87 -12.64 -6.78
C LYS A 227 29.19 -13.93 -6.28
N PHE A 228 28.69 -13.95 -5.05
CA PHE A 228 28.05 -15.12 -4.45
C PHE A 228 26.51 -15.13 -4.61
N SER A 229 25.89 -14.06 -5.15
CA SER A 229 24.44 -13.89 -5.19
C SER A 229 23.71 -15.13 -5.75
N ASN A 230 24.14 -15.64 -6.90
CA ASN A 230 23.49 -16.79 -7.55
C ASN A 230 23.67 -18.10 -6.77
N GLU A 231 24.82 -18.31 -6.12
CA GLU A 231 25.04 -19.51 -5.31
C GLU A 231 24.19 -19.47 -4.03
N LEU A 232 24.13 -18.29 -3.39
CA LEU A 232 23.31 -18.07 -2.19
C LEU A 232 21.81 -18.19 -2.50
N GLU A 233 21.35 -17.69 -3.64
CA GLU A 233 19.99 -17.89 -4.13
C GLU A 233 19.64 -19.39 -4.23
N ASN A 234 20.49 -20.18 -4.88
CA ASN A 234 20.29 -21.63 -5.00
C ASN A 234 20.27 -22.33 -3.63
N LYS A 235 21.14 -21.93 -2.70
CA LYS A 235 21.14 -22.48 -1.32
C LYS A 235 19.88 -22.09 -0.55
N ALA A 236 19.45 -20.84 -0.65
CA ALA A 236 18.24 -20.35 -0.02
C ALA A 236 16.99 -21.07 -0.52
N ILE A 237 16.82 -21.19 -1.85
CA ILE A 237 15.72 -21.93 -2.47
C ILE A 237 15.70 -23.39 -2.00
N LYS A 238 16.86 -24.07 -2.00
CA LYS A 238 16.95 -25.46 -1.50
C LYS A 238 16.54 -25.59 -0.04
N MET A 239 16.98 -24.66 0.82
CA MET A 239 16.58 -24.65 2.23
C MET A 239 15.07 -24.42 2.39
N ILE A 240 14.50 -23.45 1.65
CA ILE A 240 13.06 -23.16 1.71
C ILE A 240 12.26 -24.38 1.27
N MET A 241 12.63 -25.01 0.15
CA MET A 241 11.96 -26.23 -0.32
C MET A 241 12.07 -27.40 0.67
N LYS A 242 13.18 -27.51 1.40
CA LYS A 242 13.39 -28.58 2.38
C LYS A 242 12.59 -28.35 3.67
N ASN A 243 12.58 -27.12 4.19
CA ASN A 243 12.12 -26.84 5.55
C ASN A 243 10.77 -26.12 5.61
N TYR A 244 10.37 -25.44 4.52
CA TYR A 244 9.24 -24.52 4.48
C TYR A 244 8.39 -24.69 3.22
N SER A 245 8.28 -25.91 2.68
CA SER A 245 7.53 -26.18 1.43
C SER A 245 6.03 -26.40 1.62
N LYS A 246 5.54 -26.44 2.86
CA LYS A 246 4.13 -26.66 3.20
C LYS A 246 3.59 -25.54 4.07
N TRP A 247 2.54 -24.89 3.59
CA TRP A 247 1.92 -23.72 4.19
C TRP A 247 0.42 -23.95 4.37
N THR A 248 -0.16 -23.29 5.37
CA THR A 248 -1.59 -23.01 5.38
C THR A 248 -1.87 -21.92 4.34
N PRO A 249 -2.74 -22.16 3.34
CA PRO A 249 -3.07 -21.16 2.33
C PRO A 249 -3.71 -19.91 2.91
N GLY A 250 -3.42 -18.77 2.29
CA GLY A 250 -4.12 -17.52 2.60
C GLY A 250 -5.54 -17.49 2.05
N LYS A 251 -6.34 -16.54 2.54
CA LYS A 251 -7.75 -16.39 2.17
C LYS A 251 -8.06 -14.94 1.85
N TYR A 252 -9.10 -14.73 1.06
CA TYR A 252 -9.75 -13.42 0.94
C TYR A 252 -11.25 -13.64 0.98
N LYS A 253 -11.93 -13.03 1.96
CA LYS A 253 -13.37 -13.21 2.20
C LYS A 253 -13.80 -14.68 2.14
N ASN A 254 -13.13 -15.53 2.93
CA ASN A 254 -13.33 -16.98 3.00
C ASN A 254 -13.02 -17.78 1.73
N ASN A 255 -12.53 -17.16 0.65
CA ASN A 255 -12.08 -17.87 -0.54
C ASN A 255 -10.59 -18.15 -0.42
N VAL A 256 -10.18 -19.40 -0.59
CA VAL A 256 -8.76 -19.78 -0.62
C VAL A 256 -8.09 -19.13 -1.84
N ALA A 257 -7.01 -18.40 -1.59
CA ALA A 257 -6.31 -17.61 -2.59
C ALA A 257 -4.90 -18.15 -2.85
N ARG A 258 -4.39 -17.90 -4.06
CA ARG A 258 -2.95 -18.01 -4.33
C ARG A 258 -2.31 -16.72 -3.85
N VAL A 259 -1.30 -16.81 -2.99
CA VAL A 259 -0.72 -15.63 -2.34
C VAL A 259 0.76 -15.51 -2.64
N GLU A 260 1.18 -14.39 -3.23
CA GLU A 260 2.58 -14.05 -3.33
C GLU A 260 3.09 -13.65 -1.94
N ASN A 261 4.12 -14.36 -1.47
CA ASN A 261 4.75 -14.15 -0.18
C ASN A 261 6.25 -13.95 -0.35
N ASN A 262 6.89 -13.33 0.64
CA ASN A 262 8.34 -13.13 0.69
C ASN A 262 8.91 -13.77 1.95
N PHE A 263 10.03 -14.45 1.79
CA PHE A 263 10.74 -15.06 2.91
C PHE A 263 12.20 -14.64 2.89
N ARG A 264 12.62 -13.95 3.96
CA ARG A 264 14.00 -13.46 4.10
C ARG A 264 14.91 -14.57 4.61
N VAL A 265 16.10 -14.66 4.04
CA VAL A 265 17.17 -15.56 4.47
C VAL A 265 18.42 -14.74 4.71
N LYS A 266 18.99 -14.83 5.92
CA LYS A 266 20.30 -14.24 6.25
C LYS A 266 21.38 -15.29 6.04
N PHE A 267 22.55 -14.88 5.55
CA PHE A 267 23.66 -15.79 5.28
C PHE A 267 24.82 -15.55 6.23
N ARG A 268 25.39 -16.64 6.73
CA ARG A 268 26.60 -16.68 7.56
C ARG A 268 27.65 -17.60 6.97
#